data_AF-A0A519YFZ5-F1
#
_entry.id   AF-A0A519YFZ5-F1
#
_cell.length_a   1.000
_cell.length_b   1.000
_cell.length_c   1.000
_cell.angle_alpha   90.00
_cell.angle_beta   90.00
_cell.angle_gamma   90.00
#
_symmetry.space_group_name_H-M   'P 1'
#
loop_
_entity.id
_entity.type
_entity.pdbx_description
1 polymer ?
#
loop_
_entity_poly.entity_id
_entity_poly.type
_entity_poly.pdbx_seq_one_letter_code
_entity_poly.pdbx_strand_id
1 'polypeptide(L)'
;MTSAGTPAEHGTILDLIQGSPVGDAVDTPLPSTPLEALQNSPLDPLLDAPLGDLPPLPALPPLPPNPVEALLQGQALPGLPGVDELFKPLTDLAGSFGTGTFGSFDPTALLDMSSGMLDQAMSMSMAGLKVLDQIWQSQAAQAAQSQGLQAQSSGTELSERGTAISGTTQTAAASVARGNANLMTISESFAATAVAAAPMVMTPPGQAMLLASAAEHIKAAIGVVTQTRTELNEQTLTMNGLAAPVPVPPPPAPGPWRGPPRRLRSLSRPP
;
A
#
# COMPACT_ATOMS: atom_id res chain seq x y z
N MET A 1 -74.22 -17.75 5.98
CA MET A 1 -73.92 -18.59 7.15
C MET A 1 -72.72 -19.44 6.76
N THR A 2 -71.53 -18.87 6.91
CA THR A 2 -70.51 -19.27 7.90
C THR A 2 -69.61 -20.40 7.38
N SER A 3 -68.38 -20.04 7.00
CA SER A 3 -67.21 -20.82 7.41
C SER A 3 -66.00 -19.90 7.44
N ALA A 4 -65.54 -19.69 8.67
CA ALA A 4 -64.36 -18.93 9.02
C ALA A 4 -63.11 -19.74 8.65
N GLY A 5 -62.09 -19.05 8.15
CA GLY A 5 -60.76 -19.61 7.92
C GLY A 5 -60.05 -19.92 9.24
N THR A 6 -59.30 -21.02 9.24
CA THR A 6 -58.27 -21.32 10.23
C THR A 6 -56.92 -20.94 9.61
N PRO A 7 -56.03 -20.21 10.30
CA PRO A 7 -54.70 -19.92 9.78
C PRO A 7 -53.82 -21.18 9.91
N ALA A 8 -53.13 -21.54 8.83
CA ALA A 8 -52.06 -22.51 8.87
C ALA A 8 -50.92 -21.96 9.74
N GLU A 9 -50.62 -22.64 10.84
CA GLU A 9 -49.50 -22.28 11.71
C GLU A 9 -48.19 -22.42 10.93
N HIS A 10 -47.45 -21.32 10.83
CA HIS A 10 -46.13 -21.28 10.22
C HIS A 10 -45.15 -21.99 11.16
N GLY A 11 -44.85 -23.26 10.88
CA GLY A 11 -43.67 -23.93 11.44
C GLY A 11 -42.45 -23.08 11.16
N THR A 12 -41.89 -22.50 12.23
CA THR A 12 -40.81 -21.52 12.14
C THR A 12 -39.56 -22.23 11.63
N ILE A 13 -38.72 -21.55 10.83
CA ILE A 13 -37.47 -22.07 10.27
C ILE A 13 -36.57 -22.74 11.34
N LEU A 14 -36.72 -22.34 12.61
CA LEU A 14 -36.05 -22.93 13.76
C LEU A 14 -36.44 -24.42 14.00
N ASP A 15 -37.69 -24.80 13.74
CA ASP A 15 -38.21 -26.17 13.89
C ASP A 15 -37.67 -27.11 12.79
N LEU A 16 -37.43 -26.56 11.60
CA LEU A 16 -36.84 -27.29 10.47
C LEU A 16 -35.33 -27.59 10.70
N ILE A 17 -34.64 -26.74 11.45
CA ILE A 17 -33.21 -26.90 11.77
C ILE A 17 -33.04 -27.86 12.95
N GLN A 18 -33.94 -27.84 13.95
CA GLN A 18 -33.88 -28.73 15.10
C GLN A 18 -34.21 -30.20 14.78
N GLY A 19 -34.96 -30.48 13.70
CA GLY A 19 -35.20 -31.84 13.21
C GLY A 19 -34.11 -32.41 12.29
N SER A 20 -33.06 -31.63 12.01
CA SER A 20 -31.98 -32.01 11.10
C SER A 20 -30.74 -32.46 11.88
N PRO A 21 -29.89 -33.37 11.35
CA PRO A 21 -28.62 -33.77 12.00
C PRO A 21 -27.63 -32.60 12.17
N VAL A 22 -27.91 -31.46 11.55
CA VAL A 22 -27.18 -30.20 11.72
C VAL A 22 -27.58 -29.47 13.01
N GLY A 23 -28.81 -29.65 13.51
CA GLY A 23 -29.27 -29.04 14.76
C GLY A 23 -28.52 -29.58 15.97
N ASP A 24 -28.35 -30.90 16.05
CA ASP A 24 -27.57 -31.55 17.12
C ASP A 24 -26.09 -31.15 17.09
N ALA A 25 -25.51 -30.93 15.91
CA ALA A 25 -24.11 -30.53 15.74
C ALA A 25 -23.82 -29.08 16.20
N VAL A 26 -24.83 -28.21 16.25
CA VAL A 26 -24.68 -26.82 16.70
C VAL A 26 -24.80 -26.70 18.22
N ASP A 27 -25.52 -27.63 18.86
CA ASP A 27 -25.68 -27.68 20.33
C ASP A 27 -24.60 -28.53 21.02
N THR A 28 -23.75 -29.23 20.25
CA THR A 28 -22.63 -30.01 20.82
C THR A 28 -21.53 -29.06 21.29
N PRO A 29 -21.07 -29.14 22.56
CA PRO A 29 -19.93 -28.35 23.02
C PRO A 29 -18.70 -28.57 22.13
N LEU A 30 -18.07 -27.49 21.68
CA LEU A 30 -16.81 -27.58 20.95
C LEU A 30 -15.78 -28.32 21.83
N PRO A 31 -15.08 -29.32 21.28
CA PRO A 31 -14.11 -30.11 22.05
C PRO A 31 -12.98 -29.20 22.55
N SER A 32 -12.65 -29.33 23.83
CA SER A 32 -11.65 -28.49 24.50
C SER A 32 -10.23 -28.78 24.02
N THR A 33 -10.01 -29.94 23.40
CA THR A 33 -8.74 -30.37 22.84
C THR A 33 -8.92 -31.02 21.46
N PRO A 34 -7.92 -30.91 20.56
CA PRO A 34 -7.95 -31.65 19.29
C PRO A 34 -8.04 -33.17 19.47
N LEU A 35 -7.55 -33.70 20.60
CA LEU A 35 -7.61 -35.12 20.90
C LEU A 35 -9.03 -35.57 21.25
N GLU A 36 -9.79 -34.79 22.04
CA GLU A 36 -11.22 -35.05 22.25
C GLU A 36 -12.03 -34.92 20.96
N ALA A 37 -11.65 -33.99 20.07
CA ALA A 37 -12.31 -33.86 18.77
C ALA A 37 -12.14 -35.13 17.92
N LEU A 38 -10.95 -35.74 17.97
CA LEU A 38 -10.65 -36.97 17.24
C LEU A 38 -11.32 -38.20 17.88
N GLN A 39 -11.37 -38.29 19.20
CA GLN A 39 -12.02 -39.39 19.93
C GLN A 39 -13.55 -39.40 19.76
N ASN A 40 -14.17 -38.23 19.60
CA ASN A 40 -15.60 -38.13 19.31
C ASN A 40 -15.91 -38.23 17.80
N SER A 41 -14.87 -38.45 16.97
CA SER A 41 -15.03 -38.56 15.52
C SER A 41 -15.45 -39.98 15.13
N PRO A 42 -16.17 -40.15 14.00
CA PRO A 42 -16.33 -41.46 13.36
C PRO A 42 -15.02 -42.15 12.97
N LEU A 43 -13.87 -41.50 13.17
CA LEU A 43 -12.53 -42.05 12.96
C LEU A 43 -11.94 -42.74 14.21
N ASP A 44 -12.59 -42.65 15.38
CA ASP A 44 -12.18 -43.31 16.62
C ASP A 44 -11.90 -44.83 16.44
N PRO A 45 -12.72 -45.60 15.70
CA PRO A 45 -12.43 -47.01 15.44
C PRO A 45 -11.15 -47.25 14.62
N LEU A 46 -10.69 -46.25 13.85
CA LEU A 46 -9.44 -46.31 13.08
C LEU A 46 -8.22 -45.97 13.95
N LEU A 47 -8.42 -45.28 15.07
CA LEU A 47 -7.35 -45.02 16.06
C LEU A 47 -7.01 -46.29 16.84
N ASP A 48 -8.01 -47.15 17.07
CA ASP A 48 -7.88 -48.44 17.73
C ASP A 48 -7.54 -49.60 16.77
N ALA A 49 -7.62 -49.38 15.45
CA ALA A 49 -7.27 -50.39 14.47
C ALA A 49 -5.76 -50.67 14.46
N PRO A 50 -5.32 -51.95 14.43
CA PRO A 50 -3.91 -52.28 14.26
C PRO A 50 -3.41 -51.69 12.94
N LEU A 51 -2.21 -51.09 12.93
CA LEU A 51 -1.62 -50.36 11.79
C LEU A 51 -1.59 -51.14 10.45
N GLY A 52 -1.82 -52.45 10.47
CA GLY A 52 -1.89 -53.33 9.28
C GLY A 52 -3.27 -53.45 8.62
N ASP A 53 -4.37 -53.08 9.31
CA ASP A 53 -5.76 -53.22 8.80
C ASP A 53 -6.38 -51.88 8.35
N LEU A 54 -5.56 -50.82 8.26
CA LEU A 54 -6.03 -49.54 7.75
C LEU A 54 -6.36 -49.65 6.25
N PRO A 55 -7.53 -49.18 5.79
CA PRO A 55 -7.84 -49.16 4.37
C PRO A 55 -6.77 -48.35 3.63
N PRO A 56 -6.30 -48.82 2.45
CA PRO A 56 -5.29 -48.11 1.68
C PRO A 56 -5.83 -46.71 1.34
N LEU A 57 -5.01 -45.69 1.59
CA LEU A 57 -5.35 -44.31 1.25
C LEU A 57 -5.62 -44.23 -0.27
N PRO A 58 -6.59 -43.41 -0.71
CA PRO A 58 -6.76 -43.10 -2.11
C PRO A 58 -5.42 -42.64 -2.70
N ALA A 59 -4.97 -43.28 -3.78
CA ALA A 59 -3.74 -42.88 -4.46
C ALA A 59 -3.92 -41.48 -5.04
N LEU A 60 -3.15 -40.52 -4.54
CA LEU A 60 -3.15 -39.16 -5.06
C LEU A 60 -2.39 -39.11 -6.40
N PRO A 61 -2.83 -38.27 -7.35
CA PRO A 61 -2.02 -37.94 -8.51
C PRO A 61 -0.62 -37.46 -8.07
N PRO A 62 0.45 -37.86 -8.77
CA PRO A 62 1.78 -37.35 -8.46
C PRO A 62 1.82 -35.85 -8.68
N LEU A 63 2.48 -35.15 -7.76
CA LEU A 63 2.72 -33.71 -7.88
C LEU A 63 3.60 -33.42 -9.11
N PRO A 64 3.43 -32.25 -9.76
CA PRO A 64 4.30 -31.81 -10.83
C PRO A 64 5.74 -31.56 -10.32
N PRO A 65 6.75 -31.47 -11.22
CA PRO A 65 8.15 -31.30 -10.83
C PRO A 65 8.44 -30.05 -9.99
N ASN A 66 7.72 -28.94 -10.25
CA ASN A 66 7.86 -27.67 -9.53
C ASN A 66 6.52 -27.24 -8.92
N PRO A 67 6.04 -27.93 -7.86
CA PRO A 67 4.69 -27.71 -7.35
C PRO A 67 4.55 -26.37 -6.63
N VAL A 68 5.61 -25.89 -5.96
CA VAL A 68 5.63 -24.58 -5.30
C VAL A 68 5.43 -23.46 -6.30
N GLU A 69 6.18 -23.48 -7.41
CA GLU A 69 6.09 -22.45 -8.44
C GLU A 69 4.72 -22.44 -9.13
N ALA A 70 4.16 -23.62 -9.40
CA ALA A 70 2.80 -23.74 -9.92
C ALA A 70 1.75 -23.11 -8.99
N LEU A 71 1.85 -23.32 -7.66
CA LEU A 71 0.96 -22.66 -6.69
C LEU A 71 1.12 -21.14 -6.70
N LEU A 72 2.34 -20.63 -6.75
CA LEU A 72 2.62 -19.19 -6.80
C LEU A 72 2.07 -18.55 -8.09
N GLN A 73 2.01 -19.32 -9.18
CA GLN A 73 1.37 -18.91 -10.43
C GLN A 73 -0.16 -19.04 -10.40
N GLY A 74 -0.75 -19.41 -9.25
CA GLY A 74 -2.19 -19.61 -9.09
C GLY A 74 -2.72 -20.87 -9.79
N GLN A 75 -1.85 -21.82 -10.14
CA GLN A 75 -2.26 -23.07 -10.75
C GLN A 75 -2.70 -24.06 -9.67
N ALA A 76 -3.83 -24.72 -9.91
CA ALA A 76 -4.27 -25.83 -9.06
C ALA A 76 -3.29 -27.01 -9.21
N LEU A 77 -2.91 -27.61 -8.08
CA LEU A 77 -2.04 -28.79 -8.07
C LEU A 77 -2.86 -30.08 -8.08
N PRO A 78 -2.68 -30.96 -9.08
CA PRO A 78 -3.23 -32.31 -9.04
C PRO A 78 -2.68 -33.04 -7.80
N GLY A 79 -3.55 -33.37 -6.85
CA GLY A 79 -3.19 -34.01 -5.58
C GLY A 79 -3.31 -33.13 -4.33
N LEU A 80 -3.58 -31.82 -4.48
CA LEU A 80 -3.83 -30.89 -3.37
C LEU A 80 -5.11 -30.07 -3.63
N PRO A 81 -6.31 -30.67 -3.57
CA PRO A 81 -7.57 -29.95 -3.79
C PRO A 81 -7.81 -28.88 -2.71
N GLY A 82 -8.29 -27.71 -3.13
CA GLY A 82 -8.70 -26.61 -2.25
C GLY A 82 -7.54 -25.80 -1.67
N VAL A 83 -6.28 -26.17 -1.92
CA VAL A 83 -5.13 -25.37 -1.48
C VAL A 83 -5.07 -24.02 -2.20
N ASP A 84 -5.52 -23.99 -3.46
CA ASP A 84 -5.63 -22.78 -4.28
C ASP A 84 -6.61 -21.77 -3.68
N GLU A 85 -7.71 -22.23 -3.07
CA GLU A 85 -8.65 -21.37 -2.35
C GLU A 85 -8.01 -20.75 -1.09
N LEU A 86 -7.13 -21.49 -0.40
CA LEU A 86 -6.40 -20.98 0.77
C LEU A 86 -5.36 -19.92 0.40
N PHE A 87 -4.88 -19.90 -0.85
CA PHE A 87 -3.98 -18.87 -1.38
C PHE A 87 -4.71 -17.57 -1.71
N LYS A 88 -6.00 -17.62 -2.04
CA LYS A 88 -6.77 -16.48 -2.53
C LYS A 88 -6.67 -15.23 -1.62
N PRO A 89 -6.77 -15.32 -0.28
CA PRO A 89 -6.63 -14.15 0.57
C PRO A 89 -5.24 -13.49 0.48
N LEU A 90 -4.18 -14.27 0.32
CA LEU A 90 -2.81 -13.74 0.15
C LEU A 90 -2.67 -13.03 -1.19
N THR A 91 -3.21 -13.61 -2.27
CA THR A 91 -3.16 -12.99 -3.61
C THR A 91 -4.04 -11.75 -3.70
N ASP A 92 -5.22 -11.75 -3.08
CA ASP A 92 -6.11 -10.59 -3.02
C ASP A 92 -5.44 -9.43 -2.25
N LEU A 93 -4.77 -9.76 -1.14
CA LEU A 93 -4.03 -8.79 -0.33
C LEU A 93 -2.82 -8.23 -1.09
N ALA A 94 -2.04 -9.07 -1.77
CA ALA A 94 -0.95 -8.62 -2.64
C ALA A 94 -1.46 -7.75 -3.81
N GLY A 95 -2.58 -8.11 -4.42
CA GLY A 95 -3.21 -7.31 -5.48
C GLY A 95 -3.66 -5.92 -5.00
N SER A 96 -3.98 -5.78 -3.71
CA SER A 96 -4.41 -4.51 -3.11
C SER A 96 -3.26 -3.53 -2.77
N PHE A 97 -1.99 -3.98 -2.80
CA PHE A 97 -0.83 -3.17 -2.39
C PHE A 97 -0.36 -2.14 -3.42
N GLY A 98 -0.61 -2.40 -4.71
CA GLY A 98 0.09 -1.72 -5.78
C GLY A 98 1.58 -2.10 -5.85
N THR A 99 2.29 -1.65 -6.89
CA THR A 99 3.67 -2.08 -7.13
C THR A 99 4.73 -1.21 -6.45
N GLY A 100 4.36 0.00 -6.04
CA GLY A 100 5.31 0.99 -5.49
C GLY A 100 6.29 1.55 -6.53
N THR A 101 6.09 1.24 -7.82
CA THR A 101 6.96 1.68 -8.92
C THR A 101 6.26 2.75 -9.75
N PHE A 102 6.96 3.83 -10.12
CA PHE A 102 6.40 4.89 -10.97
C PHE A 102 6.33 4.55 -12.48
N GLY A 103 6.55 3.28 -12.85
CA GLY A 103 6.55 2.83 -14.24
C GLY A 103 7.70 3.48 -15.03
N SER A 104 7.43 3.94 -16.25
CA SER A 104 8.44 4.59 -17.11
C SER A 104 8.67 6.07 -16.80
N PHE A 105 7.89 6.67 -15.90
CA PHE A 105 7.97 8.07 -15.52
C PHE A 105 8.59 8.17 -14.14
N ASP A 106 9.69 8.89 -13.99
CA ASP A 106 10.28 9.17 -12.68
C ASP A 106 9.91 10.59 -12.23
N PRO A 107 8.93 10.76 -11.33
CA PRO A 107 8.56 12.08 -10.81
C PRO A 107 9.69 12.74 -10.03
N THR A 108 10.62 11.97 -9.44
CA THR A 108 11.72 12.50 -8.63
C THR A 108 12.79 13.16 -9.50
N ALA A 109 13.14 12.53 -10.64
CA ALA A 109 14.05 13.12 -11.62
C ALA A 109 13.54 14.46 -12.20
N LEU A 110 12.23 14.59 -12.40
CA LEU A 110 11.63 15.85 -12.88
C LEU A 110 11.73 16.97 -11.82
N LEU A 111 11.53 16.64 -10.55
CA LEU A 111 11.66 17.59 -9.44
C LEU A 111 13.12 18.02 -9.26
N ASP A 112 14.06 17.08 -9.29
CA ASP A 112 15.49 17.36 -9.19
C ASP A 112 15.97 18.26 -10.34
N MET A 113 15.52 17.98 -11.56
CA MET A 113 15.80 18.83 -12.73
C MET A 113 15.25 20.25 -12.54
N SER A 114 14.04 20.37 -11.99
CA SER A 114 13.40 21.67 -11.74
C SER A 114 14.14 22.46 -10.67
N SER A 115 14.52 21.83 -9.56
CA SER A 115 15.35 22.42 -8.50
C SER A 115 16.70 22.89 -9.05
N GLY A 116 17.36 22.08 -9.88
CA GLY A 116 18.61 22.47 -10.52
C GLY A 116 18.48 23.69 -11.44
N MET A 117 17.38 23.80 -12.19
CA MET A 117 17.09 24.99 -13.01
C MET A 117 16.88 26.24 -12.15
N LEU A 118 16.20 26.11 -11.01
CA LEU A 118 15.99 27.22 -10.08
C LEU A 118 17.30 27.71 -9.46
N ASP A 119 18.15 26.79 -8.99
CA ASP A 119 19.47 27.14 -8.43
C ASP A 119 20.36 27.85 -9.46
N GLN A 120 20.32 27.41 -10.71
CA GLN A 120 21.07 28.04 -11.80
C GLN A 120 20.53 29.45 -12.12
N ALA A 121 19.21 29.63 -12.17
CA ALA A 121 18.59 30.94 -12.37
C ALA A 121 18.94 31.92 -11.23
N MET A 122 18.98 31.45 -9.98
CA MET A 122 19.36 32.26 -8.83
C MET A 122 20.83 32.68 -8.87
N SER A 123 21.73 31.76 -9.25
CA SER A 123 23.15 32.06 -9.46
C SER A 123 23.36 33.15 -10.53
N MET A 124 22.68 33.03 -11.67
CA MET A 124 22.73 34.02 -12.75
C MET A 124 22.19 35.39 -12.30
N SER A 125 21.10 35.40 -11.53
CA SER A 125 20.48 36.61 -11.01
C SER A 125 21.42 37.37 -10.06
N MET A 126 22.10 36.65 -9.17
CA MET A 126 23.10 37.22 -8.25
C MET A 126 24.31 37.80 -9.00
N ALA A 127 24.76 37.13 -10.05
CA ALA A 127 25.84 37.65 -10.90
C ALA A 127 25.44 38.99 -11.54
N GLY A 128 24.20 39.11 -12.03
CA GLY A 128 23.65 40.35 -12.57
C GLY A 128 23.55 41.47 -11.53
N LEU A 129 23.09 41.19 -10.31
CA LEU A 129 23.04 42.16 -9.22
C LEU A 129 24.44 42.69 -8.87
N LYS A 130 25.46 41.83 -8.86
CA LYS A 130 26.85 42.22 -8.57
C LYS A 130 27.42 43.15 -9.64
N VAL A 131 27.03 42.98 -10.90
CA VAL A 131 27.41 43.89 -12.00
C VAL A 131 26.75 45.26 -11.82
N LEU A 132 25.46 45.31 -11.46
CA LEU A 132 24.73 46.58 -11.25
C LEU A 132 25.25 47.38 -10.05
N ASP A 133 25.64 46.70 -8.97
CA ASP A 133 26.15 47.31 -7.74
C ASP A 133 27.41 48.17 -7.97
N GLN A 134 28.23 47.81 -8.97
CA GLN A 134 29.41 48.58 -9.36
C GLN A 134 29.09 49.90 -10.07
N ILE A 135 27.87 50.03 -10.59
CA ILE A 135 27.48 51.10 -11.52
C ILE A 135 26.48 52.06 -10.87
N TRP A 136 25.66 51.58 -9.93
CA TRP A 136 24.50 52.34 -9.43
C TRP A 136 24.29 52.22 -7.91
N GLN A 137 24.94 53.09 -7.15
CA GLN A 137 24.73 53.22 -5.70
C GLN A 137 23.58 54.21 -5.42
N SER A 138 22.37 53.70 -5.23
CA SER A 138 21.19 54.49 -4.86
C SER A 138 20.35 53.81 -3.78
N GLN A 139 19.42 54.53 -3.17
CA GLN A 139 18.47 53.98 -2.19
C GLN A 139 17.59 52.88 -2.79
N ALA A 140 17.24 53.01 -4.08
CA ALA A 140 16.54 51.96 -4.82
C ALA A 140 17.42 50.72 -5.05
N ALA A 141 18.73 50.90 -5.27
CA ALA A 141 19.68 49.80 -5.39
C ALA A 141 19.84 49.02 -4.07
N GLN A 142 19.87 49.71 -2.92
CA GLN A 142 19.90 49.08 -1.61
C GLN A 142 18.62 48.26 -1.34
N ALA A 143 17.45 48.81 -1.68
CA ALA A 143 16.18 48.09 -1.56
C ALA A 143 16.12 46.84 -2.49
N ALA A 144 16.61 46.97 -3.72
CA ALA A 144 16.72 45.85 -4.65
C ALA A 144 17.70 44.78 -4.15
N GLN A 145 18.80 45.17 -3.52
CA GLN A 145 19.77 44.25 -2.93
C GLN A 145 19.19 43.49 -1.74
N SER A 146 18.52 44.18 -0.80
CA SER A 146 17.86 43.51 0.33
C SER A 146 16.79 42.53 -0.15
N GLN A 147 16.06 42.88 -1.20
CA GLN A 147 15.05 42.01 -1.79
C GLN A 147 15.65 40.83 -2.54
N GLY A 148 16.79 41.02 -3.23
CA GLY A 148 17.55 39.93 -3.84
C GLY A 148 18.05 38.92 -2.82
N LEU A 149 18.53 39.38 -1.65
CA LEU A 149 18.92 38.51 -0.54
C LEU A 149 17.71 37.74 0.04
N GLN A 150 16.56 38.40 0.18
CA GLN A 150 15.34 37.74 0.61
C GLN A 150 14.91 36.65 -0.39
N ALA A 151 14.93 36.97 -1.69
CA ALA A 151 14.61 36.01 -2.76
C ALA A 151 15.62 34.85 -2.80
N GLN A 152 16.90 35.10 -2.53
CA GLN A 152 17.93 34.06 -2.38
C GLN A 152 17.58 33.08 -1.26
N SER A 153 17.23 33.62 -0.08
CA SER A 153 16.80 32.79 1.05
C SER A 153 15.60 31.93 0.67
N SER A 154 14.57 32.52 0.05
CA SER A 154 13.37 31.79 -0.40
C SER A 154 13.69 30.73 -1.45
N GLY A 155 14.60 31.02 -2.39
CA GLY A 155 15.01 30.07 -3.43
C GLY A 155 15.76 28.87 -2.87
N THR A 156 16.67 29.11 -1.91
CA THR A 156 17.40 28.04 -1.22
C THR A 156 16.44 27.14 -0.43
N GLU A 157 15.53 27.75 0.33
CA GLU A 157 14.50 27.02 1.08
C GLU A 157 13.60 26.19 0.16
N LEU A 158 13.22 26.72 -1.01
CA LEU A 158 12.42 25.99 -1.99
C LEU A 158 13.18 24.81 -2.60
N SER A 159 14.47 24.96 -2.92
CA SER A 159 15.32 23.89 -3.45
C SER A 159 15.53 22.76 -2.43
N GLU A 160 15.78 23.12 -1.16
CA GLU A 160 15.88 22.17 -0.05
C GLU A 160 14.57 21.38 0.15
N ARG A 161 13.43 22.07 0.11
CA ARG A 161 12.10 21.42 0.19
C ARG A 161 11.84 20.51 -1.00
N GLY A 162 12.19 20.94 -2.23
CA GLY A 162 12.07 20.10 -3.42
C GLY A 162 12.86 18.79 -3.29
N THR A 163 14.09 18.88 -2.78
CA THR A 163 14.94 17.72 -2.47
C THR A 163 14.32 16.83 -1.40
N ALA A 164 13.78 17.41 -0.33
CA ALA A 164 13.12 16.66 0.75
C ALA A 164 11.84 15.94 0.28
N ILE A 165 11.04 16.58 -0.58
CA ILE A 165 9.87 15.98 -1.22
C ILE A 165 10.30 14.77 -2.06
N SER A 166 11.31 14.96 -2.92
CA SER A 166 11.90 13.90 -3.77
C SER A 166 12.34 12.69 -2.93
N GLY A 167 13.12 12.92 -1.87
CA GLY A 167 13.58 11.86 -0.96
C GLY A 167 12.46 11.16 -0.18
N THR A 168 11.45 11.91 0.26
CA THR A 168 10.26 11.35 0.95
C THR A 168 9.48 10.42 0.00
N THR A 169 9.30 10.84 -1.25
CA THR A 169 8.64 10.02 -2.29
C THR A 169 9.42 8.75 -2.60
N GLN A 170 10.75 8.83 -2.72
CA GLN A 170 11.59 7.66 -2.95
C GLN A 170 11.56 6.67 -1.78
N THR A 171 11.56 7.19 -0.55
CA THR A 171 11.45 6.37 0.67
C THR A 171 10.10 5.64 0.73
N ALA A 172 8.99 6.34 0.43
CA ALA A 172 7.67 5.73 0.37
C ALA A 172 7.60 4.60 -0.68
N ALA A 173 8.16 4.82 -1.87
CA ALA A 173 8.24 3.79 -2.92
C ALA A 173 9.05 2.56 -2.46
N ALA A 174 10.18 2.78 -1.81
CA ALA A 174 11.02 1.71 -1.27
C ALA A 174 10.30 0.90 -0.17
N SER A 175 9.49 1.54 0.69
CA SER A 175 8.66 0.86 1.68
C SER A 175 7.63 -0.08 1.03
N VAL A 176 6.93 0.38 -0.02
CA VAL A 176 5.97 -0.47 -0.76
C VAL A 176 6.67 -1.64 -1.44
N ALA A 177 7.81 -1.41 -2.11
CA ALA A 177 8.59 -2.46 -2.76
C ALA A 177 9.05 -3.53 -1.76
N ARG A 178 9.50 -3.11 -0.56
CA ARG A 178 9.88 -4.02 0.52
C ARG A 178 8.69 -4.82 1.06
N GLY A 179 7.54 -4.17 1.24
CA GLY A 179 6.28 -4.83 1.61
C GLY A 179 5.90 -5.94 0.62
N ASN A 180 5.98 -5.65 -0.68
CA ASN A 180 5.72 -6.62 -1.74
C ASN A 180 6.69 -7.81 -1.70
N ALA A 181 7.99 -7.58 -1.50
CA ALA A 181 8.97 -8.65 -1.36
C ALA A 181 8.70 -9.57 -0.15
N ASN A 182 8.28 -8.97 0.97
CA ASN A 182 7.90 -9.72 2.18
C ASN A 182 6.64 -10.57 1.94
N LEU A 183 5.62 -10.04 1.24
CA LEU A 183 4.42 -10.79 0.89
C LEU A 183 4.72 -11.97 -0.05
N MET A 184 5.64 -11.80 -1.00
CA MET A 184 6.12 -12.89 -1.85
C MET A 184 6.79 -13.99 -1.02
N THR A 185 7.66 -13.60 -0.08
CA THR A 185 8.34 -14.54 0.82
C THR A 185 7.34 -15.34 1.67
N ILE A 186 6.29 -14.70 2.18
CA ILE A 186 5.20 -15.36 2.93
C ILE A 186 4.46 -16.36 2.04
N SER A 187 4.18 -15.99 0.79
CA SER A 187 3.47 -16.85 -0.17
C SER A 187 4.31 -18.08 -0.54
N GLU A 188 5.61 -17.90 -0.75
CA GLU A 188 6.58 -18.99 -0.99
C GLU A 188 6.63 -19.96 0.20
N SER A 189 6.68 -19.43 1.42
CA SER A 189 6.65 -20.22 2.65
C SER A 189 5.37 -21.04 2.80
N PHE A 190 4.21 -20.45 2.50
CA PHE A 190 2.93 -21.16 2.53
C PHE A 190 2.89 -22.28 1.47
N ALA A 191 3.37 -22.01 0.26
CA ALA A 191 3.40 -22.97 -0.84
C ALA A 191 4.29 -24.17 -0.49
N ALA A 192 5.48 -23.90 0.05
CA ALA A 192 6.39 -24.93 0.52
C ALA A 192 5.76 -25.79 1.64
N THR A 193 5.08 -25.15 2.60
CA THR A 193 4.36 -25.85 3.68
C THR A 193 3.25 -26.74 3.13
N ALA A 194 2.49 -26.24 2.16
CA ALA A 194 1.39 -26.99 1.57
C ALA A 194 1.87 -28.22 0.77
N VAL A 195 2.95 -28.06 0.01
CA VAL A 195 3.60 -29.16 -0.71
C VAL A 195 4.18 -30.18 0.27
N ALA A 196 4.81 -29.74 1.37
CA ALA A 196 5.34 -30.64 2.39
C ALA A 196 4.24 -31.45 3.09
N ALA A 197 3.05 -30.85 3.28
CA ALA A 197 1.89 -31.51 3.88
C ALA A 197 1.13 -32.44 2.90
N ALA A 198 1.53 -32.49 1.62
CA ALA A 198 0.81 -33.22 0.58
C ALA A 198 0.50 -34.70 0.89
N PRO A 199 1.39 -35.50 1.52
CA PRO A 199 1.06 -36.89 1.85
C PRO A 199 -0.11 -37.05 2.81
N MET A 200 -0.37 -36.03 3.63
CA MET A 200 -1.39 -36.04 4.68
C MET A 200 -2.60 -35.18 4.35
N VAL A 201 -2.63 -34.47 3.20
CA VAL A 201 -3.66 -33.47 2.87
C VAL A 201 -5.10 -34.02 2.85
N MET A 202 -5.28 -35.30 2.56
CA MET A 202 -6.60 -35.94 2.57
C MET A 202 -7.05 -36.41 3.95
N THR A 203 -6.14 -36.37 4.93
CA THR A 203 -6.45 -36.76 6.29
C THR A 203 -6.97 -35.55 7.07
N PRO A 204 -7.94 -35.71 7.97
CA PRO A 204 -8.45 -34.59 8.76
C PRO A 204 -7.37 -33.85 9.56
N PRO A 205 -6.37 -34.52 10.19
CA PRO A 205 -5.25 -33.81 10.81
C PRO A 205 -4.42 -33.00 9.82
N GLY A 206 -4.16 -33.52 8.62
CA GLY A 206 -3.43 -32.77 7.58
C GLY A 206 -4.20 -31.56 7.05
N GLN A 207 -5.52 -31.66 6.92
CA GLN A 207 -6.39 -30.53 6.57
C GLN A 207 -6.38 -29.46 7.66
N ALA A 208 -6.47 -29.85 8.93
CA ALA A 208 -6.39 -28.93 10.06
C ALA A 208 -5.02 -28.22 10.12
N MET A 209 -3.93 -28.95 9.86
CA MET A 209 -2.58 -28.36 9.79
C MET A 209 -2.44 -27.36 8.64
N LEU A 210 -2.99 -27.64 7.46
CA LEU A 210 -2.99 -26.72 6.32
C LEU A 210 -3.78 -25.44 6.60
N LEU A 211 -4.96 -25.57 7.20
CA LEU A 211 -5.78 -24.41 7.56
C LEU A 211 -5.09 -23.55 8.64
N ALA A 212 -4.50 -24.18 9.65
CA ALA A 212 -3.72 -23.48 10.67
C ALA A 212 -2.50 -22.77 10.06
N SER A 213 -1.79 -23.41 9.13
CA SER A 213 -0.70 -22.80 8.37
C SER A 213 -1.18 -21.60 7.55
N ALA A 214 -2.29 -21.73 6.83
CA ALA A 214 -2.86 -20.64 6.05
C ALA A 214 -3.20 -19.43 6.94
N ALA A 215 -3.85 -19.68 8.09
CA ALA A 215 -4.17 -18.63 9.05
C ALA A 215 -2.92 -17.90 9.58
N GLU A 216 -1.84 -18.63 9.90
CA GLU A 216 -0.59 -18.02 10.36
C GLU A 216 0.09 -17.18 9.26
N HIS A 217 0.12 -17.66 8.02
CA HIS A 217 0.68 -16.90 6.90
C HIS A 217 -0.15 -15.66 6.56
N ILE A 218 -1.49 -15.74 6.63
CA ILE A 218 -2.38 -14.57 6.47
C ILE A 218 -2.13 -13.55 7.58
N LYS A 219 -1.97 -13.99 8.84
CA LYS A 219 -1.64 -13.11 9.97
C LYS A 219 -0.29 -12.42 9.76
N ALA A 220 0.73 -13.15 9.31
CA ALA A 220 2.03 -12.57 8.97
C ALA A 220 1.90 -11.54 7.84
N ALA A 221 1.12 -11.84 6.80
CA ALA A 221 0.88 -10.92 5.69
C ALA A 221 0.20 -9.62 6.17
N ILE A 222 -0.85 -9.73 6.99
CA ILE A 222 -1.51 -8.57 7.64
C ILE A 222 -0.52 -7.74 8.46
N GLY A 223 0.43 -8.40 9.15
CA GLY A 223 1.52 -7.72 9.86
C GLY A 223 2.36 -6.84 8.93
N VAL A 224 2.79 -7.38 7.79
CA VAL A 224 3.54 -6.66 6.75
C VAL A 224 2.72 -5.48 6.19
N VAL A 225 1.41 -5.66 5.97
CA VAL A 225 0.52 -4.57 5.53
C VAL A 225 0.45 -3.44 6.53
N THR A 226 0.23 -3.79 7.79
CA THR A 226 0.13 -2.82 8.88
C THR A 226 1.42 -2.03 9.00
N GLN A 227 2.58 -2.70 8.96
CA GLN A 227 3.88 -2.03 8.97
C GLN A 227 4.04 -1.09 7.78
N THR A 228 3.78 -1.55 6.56
CA THR A 228 3.91 -0.74 5.34
C THR A 228 3.03 0.50 5.40
N ARG A 229 1.78 0.36 5.89
CA ARG A 229 0.86 1.49 6.09
C ARG A 229 1.37 2.49 7.14
N THR A 230 1.97 2.01 8.22
CA THR A 230 2.59 2.87 9.23
C THR A 230 3.74 3.68 8.62
N GLU A 231 4.65 3.02 7.90
CA GLU A 231 5.76 3.70 7.21
C GLU A 231 5.26 4.76 6.21
N LEU A 232 4.22 4.46 5.43
CA LEU A 232 3.61 5.41 4.49
C LEU A 232 2.91 6.59 5.20
N ASN A 233 2.30 6.35 6.36
CA ASN A 233 1.70 7.41 7.16
C ASN A 233 2.78 8.36 7.71
N GLU A 234 3.94 7.85 8.13
CA GLU A 234 5.09 8.67 8.52
C GLU A 234 5.59 9.55 7.35
N GLN A 235 5.68 8.99 6.14
CA GLN A 235 6.03 9.77 4.95
C GLN A 235 4.96 10.84 4.63
N THR A 236 3.68 10.52 4.82
CA THR A 236 2.58 11.48 4.65
C THR A 236 2.67 12.65 5.63
N LEU A 237 3.00 12.37 6.90
CA LEU A 237 3.22 13.41 7.91
C LEU A 237 4.43 14.29 7.55
N THR A 238 5.51 13.68 7.08
CA THR A 238 6.70 14.40 6.60
C THR A 238 6.34 15.33 5.43
N MET A 239 5.61 14.81 4.43
CA MET A 239 5.15 15.59 3.28
C MET A 239 4.25 16.77 3.68
N ASN A 240 3.35 16.57 4.64
CA ASN A 240 2.50 17.66 5.17
C ASN A 240 3.33 18.76 5.84
N GLY A 241 4.42 18.40 6.53
CA GLY A 241 5.35 19.37 7.10
C GLY A 241 6.04 20.26 6.05
N LEU A 242 6.24 19.72 4.84
CA LEU A 242 6.87 20.44 3.73
C LEU A 242 5.90 21.36 2.96
N ALA A 243 4.59 21.22 3.18
CA ALA A 243 3.54 21.90 2.40
C ALA A 243 3.30 23.40 2.78
N ALA A 244 3.97 23.92 3.81
CA ALA A 244 3.82 25.33 4.20
C ALA A 244 4.30 26.29 3.08
N PRO A 245 3.64 27.43 2.82
CA PRO A 245 4.10 28.37 1.80
C PRO A 245 5.49 28.92 2.12
N VAL A 246 6.38 28.99 1.12
CA VAL A 246 7.65 29.72 1.22
C VAL A 246 7.37 31.22 1.06
N PRO A 247 7.77 32.08 2.01
CA PRO A 247 7.60 33.52 1.88
C PRO A 247 8.36 34.04 0.65
N VAL A 248 7.67 34.65 -0.30
CA VAL A 248 8.29 35.34 -1.45
C VAL A 248 8.19 36.86 -1.25
N PRO A 249 9.29 37.62 -1.45
CA PRO A 249 9.25 39.06 -1.27
C PRO A 249 8.32 39.74 -2.29
N PRO A 250 7.47 40.70 -1.88
CA PRO A 250 6.53 41.38 -2.77
C PRO A 250 7.28 42.22 -3.80
N PRO A 251 6.87 42.28 -5.08
CA PRO A 251 7.61 42.97 -6.13
C PRO A 251 7.90 44.44 -5.77
N PRO A 252 9.04 45.01 -6.24
CA PRO A 252 9.38 46.40 -5.93
C PRO A 252 8.25 47.35 -6.35
N ALA A 253 7.88 48.27 -5.46
CA ALA A 253 6.90 49.30 -5.80
C ALA A 253 7.43 50.12 -6.99
N PRO A 254 6.59 50.43 -8.01
CA PRO A 254 7.00 51.33 -9.07
C PRO A 254 7.41 52.67 -8.46
N GLY A 255 8.70 52.99 -8.53
CA GLY A 255 9.18 54.33 -8.17
C GLY A 255 8.48 55.37 -9.03
N PRO A 256 8.17 56.57 -8.51
CA PRO A 256 7.50 57.60 -9.30
C PRO A 256 8.37 57.93 -10.52
N TRP A 257 7.91 57.50 -11.70
CA TRP A 257 8.56 57.86 -12.95
C TRP A 257 8.43 59.37 -13.16
N ARG A 258 9.49 60.12 -12.82
CA ARG A 258 9.68 61.48 -13.34
C ARG A 258 10.12 61.34 -14.79
N GLY A 259 9.15 61.20 -15.68
CA GLY A 259 9.39 61.28 -17.11
C GLY A 259 10.08 62.61 -17.48
N PRO A 260 10.80 62.65 -18.62
CA PRO A 260 11.51 63.86 -19.05
C PRO A 260 10.54 65.03 -19.17
N PRO A 261 10.95 66.28 -18.83
CA PRO A 261 10.06 67.42 -18.86
C PRO A 261 9.46 67.59 -20.26
N ARG A 262 8.13 67.50 -20.35
CA ARG A 262 7.40 67.88 -21.57
C ARG A 262 7.73 69.34 -21.86
N ARG A 263 8.57 69.59 -22.86
CA ARG A 263 8.69 70.93 -23.44
C ARG A 263 7.34 71.24 -24.07
N LEU A 264 6.54 72.05 -23.38
CA LEU A 264 5.36 72.71 -23.95
C LEU A 264 5.87 73.54 -25.14
N ARG A 265 5.71 72.99 -26.35
CA ARG A 265 5.97 73.72 -27.59
C ARG A 265 4.79 74.69 -27.75
N SER A 266 4.96 75.91 -27.27
CA SER A 266 4.03 77.01 -27.50
C SER A 266 3.97 77.28 -29.00
N LEU A 267 2.93 76.79 -29.67
CA LEU A 267 2.57 77.19 -31.01
C LEU A 267 2.02 78.63 -30.94
N SER A 268 2.90 79.61 -31.17
CA SER A 268 2.47 80.95 -31.56
C SER A 268 1.79 80.85 -32.92
N ARG A 269 0.50 81.17 -32.95
CA ARG A 269 -0.29 81.34 -34.17
C ARG A 269 -0.02 82.76 -34.71
N PRO A 270 0.47 82.94 -35.95
CA PRO A 270 0.60 84.25 -36.58
C PRO A 270 -0.78 84.77 -37.06
N PRO A 271 -0.91 86.09 -37.30
CA PRO A 271 -2.18 86.81 -37.44
C PRO A 271 -3.02 86.39 -38.65
#